data_AF-A0A183I854-F1
#
_entry.id   AF-A0A183I854-F1
#
_cell.length_a   1.000
_cell.length_b   1.000
_cell.length_c   1.000
_cell.angle_alpha   90.00
_cell.angle_beta   90.00
_cell.angle_gamma   90.00
#
_symmetry.space_group_name_H-M   'P 1'
#
loop_
_entity.id
_entity.type
_entity.pdbx_description
1 polymer ?
#
loop_
_entity_poly.entity_id
_entity_poly.type
_entity_poly.pdbx_seq_one_letter_code
_entity_poly.pdbx_strand_id
1 'polypeptide(L)'
;MTGQVQLRSFHLSTDHTEIPESALKNPKESDSLFDGRFRATNVWNKIIRRFRSGMPVKRHLRQLRIFENCFTGREAVDFMMNELPKIIHDGREITRFNCSKLLGIYMNMELFRSVRGKCDDNEEFKENELYR
;
A
#
# COMPACT_ATOMS: atom_id res chain seq x y z
N MET A 1 24.80 -37.38 20.31
CA MET A 1 25.33 -36.13 19.73
C MET A 1 24.15 -35.22 19.44
N THR A 2 23.77 -34.36 20.39
CA THR A 2 22.68 -33.40 20.26
C THR A 2 23.27 -32.02 20.51
N GLY A 3 23.49 -31.27 19.43
CA GLY A 3 24.09 -29.93 19.48
C GLY A 3 23.08 -28.92 19.99
N GLN A 4 23.38 -28.28 21.12
CA GLN A 4 22.66 -27.09 21.57
C GLN A 4 23.06 -25.91 20.68
N VAL A 5 22.08 -25.27 20.03
CA VAL A 5 22.29 -24.00 19.32
C VAL A 5 22.11 -22.88 20.34
N GLN A 6 23.22 -22.27 20.74
CA GLN A 6 23.22 -21.09 21.61
C GLN A 6 22.97 -19.85 20.76
N LEU A 7 21.77 -19.30 20.79
CA LEU A 7 21.49 -18.00 20.19
C LEU A 7 22.21 -16.92 21.01
N ARG A 8 23.07 -16.12 20.36
CA ARG A 8 23.71 -14.95 20.99
C ARG A 8 22.62 -13.98 21.43
N SER A 9 22.50 -13.78 22.74
CA SER A 9 21.77 -12.66 23.30
C SER A 9 22.44 -11.36 22.84
N PHE A 10 21.68 -10.53 22.13
CA PHE A 10 22.07 -9.15 21.91
C PHE A 10 21.92 -8.41 23.23
N HIS A 11 23.03 -8.22 23.94
CA HIS A 11 23.09 -7.28 25.04
C HIS A 11 23.04 -5.87 24.43
N LEU A 12 21.86 -5.27 24.42
CA LEU A 12 21.72 -3.84 24.19
C LEU A 12 22.14 -3.17 25.50
N SER A 13 23.40 -2.77 25.59
CA SER A 13 23.85 -1.88 26.67
C SER A 13 23.12 -0.56 26.50
N THR A 14 22.00 -0.41 27.20
CA THR A 14 21.40 0.90 27.46
C THR A 14 22.24 1.57 28.54
N ASP A 15 23.31 2.23 28.13
CA ASP A 15 23.89 3.29 28.95
C ASP A 15 22.82 4.37 29.09
N HIS A 16 22.31 4.52 30.30
CA HIS A 16 21.47 5.64 30.71
C HIS A 16 22.32 6.91 30.61
N THR A 17 22.28 7.56 29.44
CA THR A 17 22.58 8.99 29.37
C THR A 17 21.23 9.70 29.43
N GLU A 18 20.95 10.29 30.58
CA GLU A 18 19.78 11.15 30.80
C GLU A 18 19.70 12.19 29.68
N ILE A 19 18.66 12.09 28.84
CA ILE A 19 18.36 13.11 27.84
C ILE A 19 17.55 14.19 28.57
N PRO A 20 18.01 15.45 28.60
CA PRO A 20 17.29 16.53 29.29
C PRO A 20 15.90 16.73 28.69
N GLU A 21 14.97 17.09 29.56
CA GLU A 21 13.53 17.29 29.38
C GLU A 21 13.13 18.42 28.40
N SER A 22 13.99 18.78 27.44
CA SER A 22 13.75 19.84 26.46
C SER A 22 13.32 19.31 25.08
N ALA A 23 12.87 18.06 24.99
CA ALA A 23 12.43 17.43 23.75
C ALA A 23 11.01 17.85 23.33
N LEU A 24 10.81 19.15 23.05
CA LEU A 24 9.84 19.54 22.01
C LEU A 24 10.53 19.40 20.66
N LYS A 25 10.69 18.16 20.19
CA LYS A 25 11.13 17.89 18.82
C LYS A 25 9.97 18.16 17.87
N ASN A 26 10.15 19.19 17.05
CA ASN A 26 9.35 19.46 15.86
C ASN A 26 9.13 18.17 15.06
N PRO A 27 7.90 17.86 14.59
CA PRO A 27 7.58 16.65 13.83
C PRO A 27 8.31 16.48 12.49
N LYS A 28 9.24 17.36 12.13
CA LYS A 28 9.86 17.46 10.80
C LYS A 28 11.25 16.82 10.70
N GLU A 29 11.86 16.40 11.80
CA GLU A 29 13.25 15.88 11.79
C GLU A 29 13.37 14.35 11.73
N SER A 30 12.28 13.58 11.86
CA SER A 30 12.34 12.12 11.73
C SER A 30 12.45 11.64 10.28
N ASP A 31 12.16 12.50 9.30
CA ASP A 31 12.16 12.14 7.87
C ASP A 31 13.57 12.04 7.27
N SER A 32 14.56 12.75 7.82
CA SER A 32 15.89 12.88 7.20
C SER A 32 16.85 11.71 7.50
N LEU A 33 16.67 10.96 8.59
CA LEU A 33 17.56 9.84 8.96
C LEU A 33 17.24 8.52 8.21
N PHE A 34 16.03 8.44 7.65
CA PHE A 34 15.51 7.28 6.90
C PHE A 34 15.37 7.57 5.40
N ASP A 35 15.62 8.78 4.92
CA ASP A 35 15.34 9.18 3.53
C ASP A 35 16.09 8.33 2.47
N GLY A 36 17.25 7.75 2.86
CA GLY A 36 17.99 6.80 2.02
C GLY A 36 17.69 5.31 2.25
N ARG A 37 17.18 4.92 3.42
CA ARG A 37 16.96 3.51 3.81
C ARG A 37 15.49 3.13 3.59
N PHE A 38 15.23 1.94 3.04
CA PHE A 38 13.86 1.49 2.73
C PHE A 38 13.10 2.37 1.71
N ARG A 39 13.81 2.99 0.76
CA ARG A 39 13.19 3.79 -0.32
C ARG A 39 12.03 3.07 -1.01
N ALA A 40 12.18 1.77 -1.28
CA ALA A 40 11.12 0.94 -1.87
C ALA A 40 9.86 0.92 -0.98
N THR A 41 10.02 0.70 0.32
CA THR A 41 8.91 0.72 1.29
C THR A 41 8.26 2.11 1.40
N ASN A 42 9.06 3.18 1.35
CA ASN A 42 8.53 4.55 1.36
C ASN A 42 7.70 4.85 0.11
N VAL A 43 8.18 4.43 -1.07
CA VAL A 43 7.42 4.53 -2.33
C VAL A 43 6.14 3.72 -2.23
N TRP A 44 6.21 2.47 -1.79
CA TRP A 44 5.05 1.61 -1.57
C TRP A 44 3.99 2.27 -0.69
N ASN A 45 4.40 2.83 0.45
CA ASN A 45 3.52 3.54 1.38
C ASN A 45 2.89 4.77 0.74
N LYS A 46 3.65 5.54 -0.06
CA LYS A 46 3.10 6.69 -0.81
C LYS A 46 2.02 6.25 -1.79
N ILE A 47 2.24 5.17 -2.53
CA ILE A 47 1.26 4.64 -3.49
C ILE A 47 -0.01 4.18 -2.75
N ILE A 48 0.11 3.41 -1.66
CA ILE A 48 -1.05 2.98 -0.87
C ILE A 48 -1.84 4.18 -0.36
N ARG A 49 -1.16 5.17 0.23
CA ARG A 49 -1.81 6.38 0.74
C ARG A 49 -2.53 7.12 -0.38
N ARG A 50 -1.90 7.22 -1.55
CA ARG A 50 -2.49 7.90 -2.71
C ARG A 50 -3.72 7.17 -3.23
N PHE A 51 -3.69 5.84 -3.28
CA PHE A 51 -4.86 5.05 -3.64
C PHE A 51 -6.01 5.25 -2.65
N ARG A 52 -5.74 5.12 -1.35
CA ARG A 52 -6.78 5.24 -0.31
C ARG A 52 -7.47 6.61 -0.28
N SER A 53 -6.73 7.70 -0.51
CA SER A 53 -7.28 9.06 -0.44
C SER A 53 -7.73 9.61 -1.79
N GLY A 54 -7.18 9.09 -2.88
CA GLY A 54 -7.38 9.64 -4.23
C GLY A 54 -8.33 8.84 -5.11
N MET A 55 -8.57 7.55 -4.80
CA MET A 55 -9.40 6.69 -5.65
C MET A 55 -10.85 7.20 -5.64
N PRO A 56 -11.39 7.64 -6.80
CA PRO A 56 -12.76 8.16 -6.85
C PRO A 56 -13.76 7.01 -6.70
N VAL A 57 -14.64 7.14 -5.72
CA VAL A 57 -15.81 6.27 -5.54
C VAL A 57 -17.05 6.97 -6.06
N LYS A 58 -17.85 6.28 -6.87
CA LYS A 58 -19.04 6.82 -7.52
C LYS A 58 -20.22 5.85 -7.39
N ARG A 59 -21.37 6.28 -7.91
CA ARG A 59 -22.55 5.44 -8.08
C ARG A 59 -22.47 4.72 -9.43
N HIS A 60 -22.59 3.39 -9.42
CA HIS A 60 -22.57 2.54 -10.60
C HIS A 60 -23.87 1.73 -10.72
N LEU A 61 -24.44 1.69 -11.93
CA LEU A 61 -25.56 0.81 -12.27
C LEU A 61 -25.00 -0.44 -12.96
N ARG A 62 -25.24 -1.63 -12.39
CA ARG A 62 -24.84 -2.91 -12.99
C ARG A 62 -25.96 -3.92 -12.80
N GLN A 63 -26.40 -4.55 -13.90
CA GLN A 63 -27.49 -5.53 -13.91
C GLN A 63 -28.76 -5.02 -13.21
N LEU A 64 -29.18 -3.78 -13.54
CA LEU A 64 -30.36 -3.11 -12.95
C LEU A 64 -30.28 -2.87 -11.43
N ARG A 65 -29.13 -3.12 -10.80
CA ARG A 65 -28.86 -2.79 -9.40
C ARG A 65 -27.93 -1.59 -9.31
N ILE A 66 -28.27 -0.69 -8.41
CA ILE A 66 -27.49 0.51 -8.12
C ILE A 66 -26.54 0.18 -6.96
N PHE A 67 -25.25 0.45 -7.17
CA PHE A 67 -24.21 0.34 -6.16
C PHE A 67 -23.64 1.72 -5.90
N GLU A 68 -23.64 2.14 -4.64
CA GLU A 68 -23.09 3.43 -4.20
C GLU A 68 -21.71 3.26 -3.57
N ASN A 69 -20.90 4.31 -3.60
CA ASN A 69 -19.54 4.31 -3.03
C ASN A 69 -18.71 3.11 -3.53
N CYS A 70 -18.74 2.86 -4.83
CA CYS A 70 -17.99 1.79 -5.48
C CYS A 70 -17.17 2.36 -6.64
N PHE A 71 -16.29 1.55 -7.19
CA PHE A 71 -15.57 1.84 -8.42
C PHE A 71 -15.48 0.59 -9.29
N THR A 72 -15.31 0.77 -10.58
CA THR A 72 -14.99 -0.34 -11.50
C THR A 72 -13.50 -0.65 -11.46
N GLY A 73 -13.12 -1.91 -11.69
CA GLY A 73 -11.71 -2.26 -11.82
C GLY A 73 -11.00 -1.46 -12.92
N ARG A 74 -11.70 -1.16 -14.03
CA ARG A 74 -11.20 -0.28 -15.09
C ARG A 74 -10.83 1.11 -14.58
N GLU A 75 -11.71 1.75 -13.81
CA GLU A 75 -11.42 3.06 -13.22
C GLU A 75 -10.23 3.00 -12.25
N ALA A 76 -10.09 1.91 -11.48
CA ALA A 76 -8.95 1.73 -10.59
C ALA A 76 -7.63 1.64 -11.37
N VAL A 77 -7.62 0.91 -12.49
CA VAL A 77 -6.47 0.82 -13.37
C VAL A 77 -6.14 2.16 -14.00
N ASP A 78 -7.14 2.89 -14.52
CA ASP A 78 -6.95 4.20 -15.13
C ASP A 78 -6.43 5.23 -14.11
N PHE A 79 -6.92 5.15 -12.87
CA PHE A 79 -6.40 5.94 -11.75
C PHE A 79 -4.91 5.63 -11.48
N MET A 80 -4.55 4.36 -11.37
CA MET A 80 -3.16 3.94 -11.11
C MET A 80 -2.21 4.31 -12.26
N MET A 81 -2.67 4.19 -13.51
CA MET A 81 -1.91 4.62 -14.69
C MET A 81 -1.57 6.12 -14.65
N ASN A 82 -2.44 6.95 -14.09
CA ASN A 82 -2.20 8.38 -13.92
C ASN A 82 -1.35 8.71 -12.69
N GLU A 83 -1.48 7.95 -11.61
CA GLU A 83 -0.86 8.28 -10.32
C GLU A 83 0.54 7.67 -10.12
N LEU A 84 0.79 6.46 -10.60
CA LEU A 84 2.09 5.81 -10.44
C LEU A 84 3.26 6.61 -11.05
N PRO A 85 3.15 7.21 -12.25
CA PRO A 85 4.25 7.99 -12.84
C PRO A 85 4.61 9.24 -12.03
N LYS A 86 3.69 9.75 -11.20
CA LYS A 86 3.93 10.91 -10.32
C LYS A 86 4.72 10.55 -9.07
N ILE A 87 4.75 9.27 -8.69
CA ILE A 87 5.39 8.77 -7.47
C ILE A 87 6.71 8.05 -7.81
N ILE A 88 6.74 7.33 -8.93
CA ILE A 88 7.87 6.53 -9.36
C ILE A 88 8.67 7.30 -10.42
N HIS A 89 9.89 7.70 -10.06
CA HIS A 89 10.82 8.42 -10.95
C HIS A 89 12.04 7.54 -11.28
N ASP A 90 11.80 6.36 -11.83
CA ASP A 90 12.86 5.38 -12.16
C ASP A 90 13.05 5.18 -13.68
N GLY A 91 12.32 5.93 -14.51
CA GLY A 91 12.39 5.87 -15.96
C GLY A 91 11.75 4.63 -16.57
N ARG A 92 11.09 3.76 -15.78
CA ARG A 92 10.39 2.60 -16.31
C ARG A 92 9.00 2.98 -16.82
N GLU A 93 8.61 2.37 -17.92
CA GLU A 93 7.25 2.48 -18.44
C GLU A 93 6.27 1.75 -17.52
N ILE A 94 5.23 2.46 -17.10
CA ILE A 94 4.13 1.89 -16.31
C ILE A 94 3.06 1.42 -17.29
N THR A 95 2.82 0.11 -17.30
CA THR A 95 1.82 -0.51 -18.16
C THR A 95 0.53 -0.79 -17.41
N ARG A 96 -0.57 -0.94 -18.17
CA ARG A 96 -1.87 -1.34 -17.65
C ARG A 96 -1.79 -2.68 -16.89
N PHE A 97 -1.00 -3.61 -17.43
CA PHE A 97 -0.75 -4.91 -16.81
C PHE A 97 -0.10 -4.79 -15.43
N ASN A 98 0.90 -3.92 -15.28
CA ASN A 98 1.56 -3.68 -13.99
C ASN A 98 0.56 -3.13 -12.96
N CYS A 99 -0.31 -2.21 -13.38
CA CYS A 99 -1.36 -1.66 -12.53
C CYS A 99 -2.35 -2.73 -12.07
N SER A 100 -2.82 -3.59 -13.00
CA SER A 100 -3.73 -4.70 -12.67
C SER A 100 -3.10 -5.71 -11.71
N LYS A 101 -1.82 -6.03 -11.88
CA LYS A 101 -1.08 -6.88 -10.94
C LYS A 101 -0.96 -6.25 -9.55
N LEU A 102 -0.65 -4.96 -9.48
CA LEU A 102 -0.58 -4.22 -8.23
C LEU A 102 -1.94 -4.17 -7.50
N LEU A 103 -3.02 -3.96 -8.23
CA LEU A 103 -4.38 -3.98 -7.67
C LEU A 103 -4.76 -5.37 -7.15
N GLY A 104 -4.28 -6.44 -7.77
CA GLY A 104 -4.40 -7.80 -7.21
C GLY A 104 -3.70 -7.95 -5.85
N ILE A 105 -2.50 -7.38 -5.69
CA ILE A 105 -1.81 -7.35 -4.40
C ILE A 105 -2.61 -6.55 -3.37
N TYR A 106 -3.20 -5.42 -3.76
CA TYR A 106 -4.04 -4.60 -2.87
C TYR A 106 -5.29 -5.33 -2.40
N MET A 107 -5.90 -6.13 -3.27
CA MET A 107 -7.03 -6.98 -2.91
C MET A 107 -6.63 -8.05 -1.91
N ASN A 108 -5.47 -8.70 -2.10
CA ASN A 108 -4.93 -9.67 -1.13
C ASN A 108 -4.55 -9.06 0.22
N MET A 109 -4.24 -7.76 0.24
CA MET A 109 -3.97 -6.99 1.46
C MET A 109 -5.25 -6.39 2.07
N GLU A 110 -6.42 -6.77 1.56
CA GLU A 110 -7.74 -6.28 2.01
C GLU A 110 -7.88 -4.75 1.93
N LEU A 111 -7.18 -4.10 1.00
CA LEU A 111 -7.28 -2.65 0.80
C LEU A 111 -8.65 -2.25 0.24
N PHE A 112 -9.24 -3.12 -0.56
CA PHE A 112 -10.60 -3.03 -1.10
C PHE A 112 -11.10 -4.46 -1.39
N ARG A 113 -12.40 -4.63 -1.60
CA ARG A 113 -13.03 -5.93 -1.81
C ARG A 113 -14.04 -5.93 -2.95
N SER A 114 -14.29 -7.11 -3.51
CA SER A 114 -15.32 -7.33 -4.51
C SER A 114 -16.72 -7.12 -3.92
N VAL A 115 -17.57 -6.35 -4.61
CA VAL A 115 -18.95 -6.08 -4.18
C VAL A 115 -19.84 -7.32 -4.33
N ARG A 116 -19.44 -8.26 -5.20
CA ARG A 116 -20.25 -9.44 -5.56
C ARG A 116 -20.23 -10.55 -4.51
N GLY A 117 -19.48 -10.37 -3.42
CA GLY A 117 -19.57 -11.18 -2.19
C GLY A 117 -19.00 -12.60 -2.26
N LYS A 118 -18.61 -13.08 -3.45
CA LYS A 118 -17.86 -14.34 -3.59
C LYS A 118 -16.39 -14.07 -3.29
N CYS A 119 -16.08 -14.00 -2.01
CA CYS A 119 -14.70 -13.95 -1.52
C CYS A 119 -14.16 -15.38 -1.56
N ASP A 120 -13.87 -15.91 -2.74
CA ASP A 120 -12.94 -17.03 -2.79
C ASP A 120 -11.55 -16.44 -2.52
N ASP A 121 -10.76 -17.05 -1.62
CA ASP A 121 -9.43 -16.55 -1.23
C ASP A 121 -8.44 -16.44 -2.41
N ASN A 122 -8.82 -16.92 -3.59
CA ASN A 122 -8.07 -16.86 -4.85
C ASN A 122 -8.71 -15.95 -5.90
N GLU A 123 -9.62 -15.03 -5.54
CA GLU A 123 -10.25 -14.14 -6.51
C GLU A 123 -9.24 -13.13 -7.07
N GLU A 124 -8.83 -13.33 -8.34
CA GLU A 124 -7.97 -12.40 -9.05
C GLU A 124 -8.70 -11.09 -9.39
N PHE A 125 -7.95 -9.98 -9.40
CA PHE A 125 -8.43 -8.68 -9.84
C PHE A 125 -8.91 -8.70 -11.30
N LYS A 126 -10.09 -8.12 -11.55
CA LYS A 126 -10.75 -8.07 -12.86
C LYS A 126 -11.26 -6.67 -13.16
N GLU A 127 -10.87 -6.10 -14.30
CA GLU A 127 -11.27 -4.75 -14.68
C GLU A 127 -12.79 -4.57 -14.88
N ASN A 128 -13.50 -5.66 -15.20
CA ASN A 128 -14.94 -5.65 -15.48
C ASN A 128 -15.82 -5.86 -14.22
N GLU A 129 -15.22 -5.93 -13.03
CA GLU A 129 -15.91 -6.10 -11.76
C GLU A 129 -16.04 -4.78 -10.97
N LEU A 130 -16.94 -4.79 -9.98
CA LEU A 130 -17.16 -3.67 -9.07
C LEU A 130 -16.50 -3.95 -7.71
N TYR A 131 -15.84 -2.93 -7.18
CA TYR A 131 -15.08 -2.97 -5.94
C TYR A 131 -15.51 -1.86 -5.00
N ARG A 132 -15.25 -2.06 -3.70
CA ARG A 132 -15.46 -1.10 -2.61
C ARG A 132 -14.34 -1.21 -1.60
#